data_AF-A0A9P7GME3-F1
#
_entry.id   AF-A0A9P7GME3-F1
#
_cell.length_a   1.000
_cell.length_b   1.000
_cell.length_c   1.000
_cell.angle_alpha   90.00
_cell.angle_beta   90.00
_cell.angle_gamma   90.00
#
_symmetry.space_group_name_H-M   'P 1'
#
loop_
_entity.id
_entity.type
_entity.pdbx_description
1 polymer ?
#
loop_
_entity_poly.entity_id
_entity_poly.type
_entity_poly.pdbx_seq_one_letter_code
_entity_poly.pdbx_strand_id
1 'polypeptide(L)'
;MGDSWTDGLLLKIVNTLAYFLFLGSNIYTVASPAGIYFHGKETYITPAPWAFLIWSLIHILLLGTVIYQFVPSGKRVIIDAVSWRFALLAVLNAIYINLWATHHFILALFVSSTVTHIYYIVKKHHAPQNIADELFIHLPFSLYHGWTTVLVVLSAFEAFGVNSLHRGAGAWTKVFVFLGLFFLEGTAATYAFSSPEGDLPASMAIAWSLWAIFAHQTGSGFVHWSAFSFALLALIWVVKGCYGLFVKARGGRIALSDEERAPLIG
;
A
#
# COMPACT_ATOMS: atom_id res chain seq x y z
N MET A 1 12.16 -2.21 -34.58
CA MET A 1 11.10 -3.24 -34.49
C MET A 1 10.20 -2.84 -33.34
N GLY A 2 8.88 -2.77 -33.55
CA GLY A 2 7.94 -2.46 -32.46
C GLY A 2 7.88 -3.62 -31.46
N ASP A 3 7.63 -3.32 -30.19
CA ASP A 3 7.45 -4.34 -29.16
C ASP A 3 6.34 -5.33 -29.54
N SER A 4 6.66 -6.62 -29.52
CA SER A 4 5.66 -7.67 -29.70
C SER A 4 4.99 -8.01 -28.37
N TRP A 5 3.73 -8.43 -28.39
CA TRP A 5 3.03 -8.89 -27.20
C TRP A 5 3.70 -10.14 -26.58
N THR A 6 4.49 -10.88 -27.37
CA THR A 6 5.27 -12.06 -26.93
C THR A 6 6.59 -11.70 -26.25
N ASP A 7 7.02 -10.43 -26.26
CA ASP A 7 8.27 -10.04 -25.62
C ASP A 7 8.17 -10.21 -24.10
N GLY A 8 9.17 -10.84 -23.48
CA GLY A 8 9.17 -11.14 -22.05
C GLY A 8 8.08 -12.13 -21.62
N LEU A 9 7.57 -12.97 -22.54
CA LEU A 9 6.47 -13.90 -22.28
C LEU A 9 6.66 -14.77 -21.03
N LEU A 10 7.88 -15.28 -20.79
CA LEU A 10 8.19 -16.06 -19.60
C LEU A 10 7.84 -15.28 -18.33
N LEU A 11 8.29 -14.03 -18.23
CA LEU A 11 8.03 -13.20 -17.05
C LEU A 11 6.55 -12.81 -16.94
N LYS A 12 5.87 -12.57 -18.07
CA LYS A 12 4.42 -12.34 -18.10
C LYS A 12 3.63 -13.52 -17.52
N ILE A 13 4.00 -14.74 -17.92
CA ILE A 13 3.40 -15.98 -17.41
C ILE A 13 3.70 -16.12 -15.91
N VAL A 14 4.96 -15.94 -15.51
CA VAL A 14 5.35 -16.02 -14.08
C VAL A 14 4.59 -15.01 -13.24
N ASN A 15 4.49 -13.74 -13.67
CA ASN A 15 3.73 -12.71 -12.96
C ASN A 15 2.25 -13.10 -12.83
N THR A 16 1.66 -13.67 -13.87
CA THR A 16 0.27 -14.13 -13.84
C THR A 16 0.07 -15.25 -12.83
N LEU A 17 0.95 -16.27 -12.84
CA LEU A 17 0.91 -17.38 -11.87
C LEU A 17 1.16 -16.89 -10.44
N ALA A 18 2.13 -16.01 -10.25
CA ALA A 18 2.47 -15.44 -8.96
C ALA A 18 1.33 -14.60 -8.38
N TYR A 19 0.63 -13.83 -9.22
CA TYR A 19 -0.59 -13.14 -8.81
C TYR A 19 -1.68 -14.09 -8.32
N PHE A 20 -1.98 -15.17 -9.05
CA PHE A 20 -2.99 -16.13 -8.63
C PHE A 20 -2.61 -16.90 -7.36
N LEU A 21 -1.32 -17.22 -7.18
CA LEU A 21 -0.79 -17.76 -5.93
C LEU A 21 -1.05 -16.79 -4.77
N PHE A 22 -0.72 -15.52 -4.96
CA PHE A 22 -0.87 -14.49 -3.94
C PHE A 22 -2.33 -14.18 -3.60
N LEU A 23 -3.19 -14.09 -4.62
CA LEU A 23 -4.64 -13.97 -4.46
C LEU A 23 -5.21 -15.16 -3.71
N GLY A 24 -4.88 -16.38 -4.14
CA GLY A 24 -5.33 -17.61 -3.51
C GLY A 24 -4.92 -17.69 -2.04
N SER A 25 -3.68 -17.29 -1.72
CA SER A 25 -3.18 -17.21 -0.35
C SER A 25 -4.00 -16.23 0.51
N ASN A 26 -4.39 -15.07 -0.01
CA ASN A 26 -5.24 -14.13 0.73
C ASN A 26 -6.67 -14.64 0.89
N ILE A 27 -7.28 -15.18 -0.16
CA ILE A 27 -8.62 -15.75 -0.10
C ILE A 27 -8.65 -16.87 0.96
N TYR A 28 -7.62 -17.71 0.98
CA TYR A 28 -7.50 -18.77 1.98
C TYR A 28 -7.51 -18.23 3.41
N THR A 29 -6.93 -17.06 3.70
CA THR A 29 -6.94 -16.51 5.06
C THR A 29 -8.32 -16.08 5.55
N VAL A 30 -9.21 -15.73 4.63
CA VAL A 30 -10.59 -15.33 4.93
C VAL A 30 -11.51 -16.56 4.92
N ALA A 31 -11.31 -17.48 3.97
CA ALA A 31 -12.16 -18.64 3.77
C ALA A 31 -11.75 -19.86 4.62
N SER A 32 -10.54 -19.86 5.19
CA SER A 32 -10.08 -20.96 6.04
C SER A 32 -10.95 -21.06 7.29
N PRO A 33 -11.35 -22.28 7.70
CA PRO A 33 -12.14 -22.51 8.92
C PRO A 33 -11.50 -21.94 10.19
N ALA A 34 -10.18 -21.73 10.17
CA ALA A 34 -9.40 -21.22 11.28
C ALA A 34 -9.12 -19.70 11.19
N GLY A 35 -9.81 -18.95 10.32
CA GLY A 35 -9.77 -17.48 10.19
C GLY A 35 -8.48 -16.80 10.68
N ILE A 36 -7.41 -16.84 9.88
CA ILE A 36 -6.03 -16.55 10.34
C ILE A 36 -5.90 -15.17 11.02
N TYR A 37 -6.66 -14.17 10.57
CA TYR A 37 -6.69 -12.83 11.18
C TYR A 37 -7.34 -12.77 12.57
N PHE A 38 -8.08 -13.80 12.99
CA PHE A 38 -8.79 -13.87 14.28
C PHE A 38 -8.02 -14.67 15.36
N HIS A 39 -6.95 -15.37 14.99
CA HIS A 39 -6.16 -16.21 15.90
C HIS A 39 -4.75 -15.67 16.19
N GLY A 40 -4.42 -14.50 15.64
CA GLY A 40 -3.19 -13.79 15.97
C GLY A 40 -3.16 -13.32 17.42
N LYS A 41 -1.98 -12.92 17.89
CA LYS A 41 -1.84 -12.30 19.20
C LYS A 41 -2.50 -10.93 19.16
N GLU A 42 -3.55 -10.77 19.96
CA GLU A 42 -4.24 -9.50 20.11
C GLU A 42 -3.34 -8.47 20.82
N THR A 43 -3.17 -7.29 20.22
CA THR A 43 -2.30 -6.22 20.74
C THR A 43 -3.03 -4.89 20.83
N TYR A 44 -2.40 -3.90 21.46
CA TYR A 44 -2.93 -2.54 21.57
C TYR A 44 -2.80 -1.70 20.28
N ILE A 45 -2.36 -2.30 19.17
CA ILE A 45 -2.40 -1.66 17.85
C ILE A 45 -3.18 -2.50 16.83
N THR A 46 -3.75 -3.63 17.24
CA THR A 46 -4.54 -4.49 16.36
C THR A 46 -5.72 -3.68 15.78
N PRO A 47 -5.91 -3.66 14.46
CA PRO A 47 -7.03 -2.95 13.84
C PRO A 47 -8.30 -3.79 13.85
N ALA A 48 -9.43 -3.14 13.61
CA ALA A 48 -10.69 -3.83 13.37
C ALA A 48 -10.57 -4.74 12.12
N PRO A 49 -11.25 -5.90 12.07
CA PRO A 49 -11.11 -6.86 10.96
C PRO A 49 -11.40 -6.28 9.57
N TRP A 50 -12.25 -5.26 9.48
CA TRP A 50 -12.56 -4.61 8.20
C TRP A 50 -11.36 -3.88 7.59
N ALA A 51 -10.28 -3.60 8.36
CA ALA A 51 -9.04 -3.04 7.83
C ALA A 51 -8.50 -3.86 6.65
N PHE A 52 -8.59 -5.18 6.77
CA PHE A 52 -8.06 -6.14 5.80
C PHE A 52 -8.84 -6.19 4.48
N LEU A 53 -10.00 -5.53 4.38
CA LEU A 53 -10.71 -5.35 3.10
C LEU A 53 -9.90 -4.56 2.07
N ILE A 54 -8.88 -3.82 2.51
CA ILE A 54 -7.91 -3.18 1.61
C ILE A 54 -7.22 -4.19 0.67
N TRP A 55 -7.05 -5.45 1.10
CA TRP A 55 -6.51 -6.49 0.24
C TRP A 55 -7.38 -6.74 -0.99
N SER A 56 -8.70 -6.70 -0.85
CA SER A 56 -9.61 -6.85 -1.99
C SER A 56 -9.36 -5.76 -3.04
N LEU A 57 -9.18 -4.52 -2.60
CA LEU A 57 -8.85 -3.41 -3.50
C LEU A 57 -7.48 -3.58 -4.16
N ILE A 58 -6.45 -3.94 -3.38
CA ILE A 58 -5.10 -4.21 -3.90
C ILE A 58 -5.15 -5.33 -4.96
N HIS A 59 -5.85 -6.44 -4.71
CA HIS A 59 -5.95 -7.55 -5.64
C HIS A 59 -6.67 -7.17 -6.95
N ILE A 60 -7.75 -6.38 -6.87
CA ILE A 60 -8.43 -5.89 -8.08
C ILE A 60 -7.49 -5.04 -8.94
N LEU A 61 -6.73 -4.14 -8.31
CA LEU A 61 -5.77 -3.30 -9.02
C LEU A 61 -4.62 -4.12 -9.60
N LEU A 62 -4.10 -5.09 -8.86
CA LEU A 62 -3.05 -6.00 -9.31
C LEU A 62 -3.50 -6.93 -10.44
N LEU A 63 -4.77 -7.34 -10.47
CA LEU A 63 -5.33 -8.02 -11.64
C LEU A 63 -5.23 -7.12 -12.88
N GLY A 64 -5.58 -5.84 -12.71
CA GLY A 64 -5.38 -4.81 -13.74
C GLY A 64 -3.92 -4.71 -14.17
N THR A 65 -2.96 -4.69 -13.22
CA THR A 65 -1.51 -4.71 -13.51
C THR A 65 -1.10 -5.92 -14.34
N VAL A 66 -1.54 -7.12 -13.95
CA VAL A 66 -1.21 -8.39 -14.63
C VAL A 66 -1.83 -8.46 -16.02
N ILE A 67 -2.96 -7.82 -16.27
CA ILE A 67 -3.53 -7.69 -17.62
C ILE A 67 -2.76 -6.61 -18.41
N TYR A 68 -2.42 -5.50 -17.76
CA TYR A 68 -1.78 -4.36 -18.41
C TYR A 68 -0.36 -4.65 -18.90
N GLN A 69 0.36 -5.59 -18.27
CA GLN A 69 1.70 -5.99 -18.71
C GLN A 69 1.79 -6.50 -20.16
N PHE A 70 0.66 -6.88 -20.77
CA PHE A 70 0.59 -7.33 -22.18
C PHE A 70 0.51 -6.17 -23.19
N VAL A 71 0.28 -4.94 -22.73
CA VAL A 71 0.28 -3.71 -23.54
C VAL A 71 1.69 -3.10 -23.55
N PRO A 72 2.15 -2.42 -24.62
CA PRO A 72 3.51 -1.87 -24.68
C PRO A 72 3.90 -0.94 -23.51
N SER A 73 3.01 -0.05 -23.08
CA SER A 73 3.24 0.82 -21.91
C SER A 73 3.40 0.02 -20.62
N GLY A 74 2.52 -0.96 -20.40
CA GLY A 74 2.59 -1.83 -19.23
C GLY A 74 3.82 -2.73 -19.23
N LYS A 75 4.19 -3.31 -20.38
CA LYS A 75 5.43 -4.09 -20.56
C LYS A 75 6.64 -3.27 -20.13
N ARG A 76 6.78 -2.04 -20.64
CA ARG A 76 7.93 -1.16 -20.38
C ARG A 76 8.21 -0.95 -18.90
N VAL A 77 7.18 -0.92 -18.06
CA VAL A 77 7.36 -0.72 -16.62
C VAL A 77 7.31 -2.03 -15.85
N ILE A 78 6.30 -2.87 -16.08
CA ILE A 78 6.07 -4.09 -15.28
C ILE A 78 7.10 -5.18 -15.62
N ILE A 79 7.43 -5.35 -16.90
CA ILE A 79 8.37 -6.39 -17.35
C ILE A 79 9.80 -5.85 -17.33
N ASP A 80 10.04 -4.70 -17.94
CA ASP A 80 11.41 -4.25 -18.17
C ASP A 80 12.03 -3.58 -16.93
N ALA A 81 11.24 -2.86 -16.12
CA ALA A 81 11.75 -2.14 -14.95
C ALA A 81 11.52 -2.89 -13.62
N VAL A 82 10.26 -3.23 -13.32
CA VAL A 82 9.91 -3.97 -12.10
C VAL A 82 10.51 -5.38 -12.17
N SER A 83 10.38 -6.04 -13.32
CA SER A 83 10.99 -7.34 -13.60
C SER A 83 10.56 -8.42 -12.58
N TRP A 84 11.45 -9.35 -12.23
CA TRP A 84 11.21 -10.45 -11.29
C TRP A 84 10.79 -10.04 -9.88
N ARG A 85 10.87 -8.75 -9.53
CA ARG A 85 10.50 -8.24 -8.20
C ARG A 85 9.02 -8.46 -7.90
N PHE A 86 8.13 -8.38 -8.90
CA PHE A 86 6.71 -8.64 -8.69
C PHE A 86 6.45 -10.10 -8.29
N ALA A 87 7.06 -11.05 -9.00
CA ALA A 87 6.97 -12.46 -8.67
C ALA A 87 7.55 -12.76 -7.28
N LEU A 88 8.72 -12.18 -6.96
CA LEU A 88 9.34 -12.28 -5.64
C LEU A 88 8.41 -11.75 -4.54
N LEU A 89 7.82 -10.56 -4.76
CA LEU A 89 6.88 -9.96 -3.83
C LEU A 89 5.69 -10.88 -3.55
N ALA A 90 5.06 -11.40 -4.60
CA ALA A 90 3.91 -12.28 -4.49
C ALA A 90 4.24 -13.55 -3.69
N VAL A 91 5.39 -14.17 -3.93
CA VAL A 91 5.86 -15.35 -3.19
C VAL A 91 6.15 -15.01 -1.73
N LEU A 92 6.92 -13.95 -1.47
CA LEU A 92 7.23 -13.51 -0.10
C LEU A 92 5.96 -13.20 0.68
N ASN A 93 4.99 -12.53 0.06
CA ASN A 93 3.75 -12.18 0.73
C ASN A 93 2.86 -13.42 0.97
N ALA A 94 2.82 -14.38 0.04
CA ALA A 94 2.13 -15.64 0.27
C ALA A 94 2.74 -16.39 1.47
N ILE A 95 4.07 -16.47 1.55
CA ILE A 95 4.77 -17.09 2.69
C ILE A 95 4.46 -16.34 3.98
N TYR A 96 4.59 -15.01 3.98
CA TYR A 96 4.33 -14.16 5.14
C TYR A 96 2.93 -14.34 5.70
N ILE A 97 1.91 -14.32 4.86
CA ILE A 97 0.52 -14.47 5.28
C ILE A 97 0.25 -15.86 5.89
N ASN A 98 0.79 -16.92 5.29
CA ASN A 98 0.61 -18.27 5.83
C ASN A 98 1.38 -18.49 7.15
N LEU A 99 2.43 -17.71 7.38
CA LEU A 99 3.24 -17.75 8.59
C LEU A 99 2.94 -16.58 9.55
N TRP A 100 1.85 -15.86 9.34
CA TRP A 100 1.51 -14.69 10.16
C TRP A 100 1.37 -15.08 11.65
N ALA A 101 0.65 -16.17 11.91
CA ALA A 101 0.38 -16.65 13.27
C ALA A 101 1.65 -17.10 14.03
N THR A 102 2.77 -17.33 13.36
CA THR A 102 4.05 -17.71 14.02
C THR A 102 4.92 -16.50 14.36
N HIS A 103 4.38 -15.28 14.25
CA HIS A 103 5.01 -14.02 14.68
C HIS A 103 6.37 -13.73 14.03
N HIS A 104 6.57 -14.14 12.77
CA HIS A 104 7.81 -13.89 12.04
C HIS A 104 7.90 -12.46 11.48
N PHE A 105 8.27 -11.51 12.34
CA PHE A 105 8.48 -10.10 11.99
C PHE A 105 9.44 -9.89 10.80
N ILE A 106 10.49 -10.72 10.67
CA ILE A 106 11.48 -10.62 9.60
C ILE A 106 10.85 -10.77 8.21
N LEU A 107 9.82 -11.62 8.06
CA LEU A 107 9.12 -11.79 6.79
C LEU A 107 8.36 -10.52 6.38
N ALA A 108 7.76 -9.81 7.34
CA ALA A 108 7.12 -8.52 7.09
C ALA A 108 8.12 -7.49 6.52
N LEU A 109 9.36 -7.49 7.02
CA LEU A 109 10.43 -6.62 6.52
C LEU A 109 10.85 -6.98 5.09
N PHE A 110 10.95 -8.27 4.76
CA PHE A 110 11.26 -8.69 3.38
C PHE A 110 10.16 -8.32 2.38
N VAL A 111 8.90 -8.52 2.77
CA VAL A 111 7.74 -8.07 1.97
C VAL A 111 7.79 -6.55 1.78
N SER A 112 7.89 -5.80 2.87
CA SER A 112 7.92 -4.33 2.84
C SER A 112 9.10 -3.79 2.03
N SER A 113 10.30 -4.35 2.19
CA SER A 113 11.49 -3.97 1.41
C SER A 113 11.29 -4.21 -0.09
N THR A 114 10.70 -5.35 -0.45
CA THR A 114 10.42 -5.69 -1.85
C THR A 114 9.39 -4.74 -2.46
N VAL A 115 8.28 -4.48 -1.76
CA VAL A 115 7.28 -3.49 -2.21
C VAL A 115 7.90 -2.09 -2.32
N THR A 116 8.68 -1.67 -1.33
CA THR A 116 9.35 -0.36 -1.31
C THR A 116 10.27 -0.19 -2.52
N HIS A 117 11.00 -1.25 -2.89
CA HIS A 117 11.88 -1.21 -4.05
C HIS A 117 11.09 -1.09 -5.37
N ILE A 118 9.98 -1.82 -5.52
CA ILE A 118 9.09 -1.68 -6.68
C ILE A 118 8.49 -0.28 -6.74
N TYR A 119 7.97 0.19 -5.61
CA TYR A 119 7.41 1.52 -5.44
C TYR A 119 8.40 2.61 -5.86
N TYR A 120 9.65 2.53 -5.39
CA TYR A 120 10.70 3.47 -5.74
C TYR A 120 11.02 3.46 -7.23
N ILE A 121 11.13 2.28 -7.86
CA ILE A 121 11.35 2.15 -9.30
C ILE A 121 10.23 2.86 -10.07
N VAL A 122 8.98 2.51 -9.75
CA VAL A 122 7.79 3.05 -10.41
C VAL A 122 7.69 4.57 -10.23
N LYS A 123 7.75 5.07 -8.99
CA LYS A 123 7.54 6.50 -8.71
C LYS A 123 8.70 7.39 -9.16
N LYS A 124 9.95 6.93 -9.05
CA LYS A 124 11.11 7.78 -9.34
C LYS A 124 11.59 7.69 -10.78
N HIS A 125 11.49 6.52 -11.41
CA HIS A 125 12.09 6.29 -12.73
C HIS A 125 11.06 6.17 -13.85
N HIS A 126 9.77 6.03 -13.55
CA HIS A 126 8.73 5.80 -14.54
C HIS A 126 7.49 6.66 -14.29
N ALA A 127 7.55 7.95 -14.65
CA ALA A 127 6.38 8.82 -14.53
C ALA A 127 5.20 8.32 -15.41
N PRO A 128 3.94 8.42 -14.92
CA PRO A 128 2.78 7.95 -15.65
C PRO A 128 2.60 8.76 -16.94
N GLN A 129 2.48 8.09 -18.09
CA GLN A 129 2.27 8.75 -19.39
C GLN A 129 0.79 8.92 -19.71
N ASN A 130 -0.08 8.14 -19.07
CA ASN A 130 -1.52 8.13 -19.29
C ASN A 130 -2.26 7.64 -18.04
N ILE A 131 -3.59 7.72 -18.05
CA ILE A 131 -4.44 7.32 -16.92
C ILE A 131 -4.31 5.82 -16.61
N ALA A 132 -4.09 4.97 -17.62
CA ALA A 132 -3.94 3.53 -17.42
C ALA A 132 -2.60 3.19 -16.71
N ASP A 133 -1.52 3.93 -16.99
CA ASP A 133 -0.27 3.80 -16.23
C ASP A 133 -0.51 4.15 -14.76
N GLU A 134 -1.21 5.27 -14.49
CA GLU A 134 -1.53 5.67 -13.12
C GLU A 134 -2.37 4.59 -12.42
N LEU A 135 -3.43 4.11 -13.06
CA LEU A 135 -4.39 3.17 -12.47
C LEU A 135 -3.83 1.77 -12.27
N PHE A 136 -3.06 1.24 -13.23
CA PHE A 136 -2.62 -0.16 -13.23
C PHE A 136 -1.16 -0.34 -12.83
N ILE A 137 -0.38 0.72 -12.66
CA ILE A 137 1.01 0.63 -12.22
C ILE A 137 1.21 1.45 -10.94
N HIS A 138 0.94 2.75 -10.95
CA HIS A 138 1.28 3.61 -9.81
C HIS A 138 0.37 3.36 -8.60
N LEU A 139 -0.94 3.31 -8.84
CA LEU A 139 -1.95 3.17 -7.80
C LEU A 139 -1.82 1.85 -7.01
N PRO A 140 -1.74 0.65 -7.64
CA PRO A 140 -1.57 -0.60 -6.90
C PRO A 140 -0.31 -0.63 -6.04
N PHE A 141 0.85 -0.24 -6.59
CA PHE A 141 2.11 -0.32 -5.84
C PHE A 141 2.22 0.77 -4.76
N SER A 142 1.61 1.94 -4.96
CA SER A 142 1.49 2.97 -3.91
C SER A 142 0.60 2.51 -2.75
N LEU A 143 -0.61 2.02 -3.06
CA LEU A 143 -1.55 1.52 -2.07
C LEU A 143 -0.94 0.35 -1.27
N TYR A 144 -0.30 -0.59 -1.98
CA TYR A 144 0.36 -1.73 -1.37
C TYR A 144 1.54 -1.28 -0.49
N HIS A 145 2.35 -0.32 -0.91
CA HIS A 145 3.45 0.20 -0.11
C HIS A 145 2.98 0.83 1.20
N GLY A 146 1.95 1.69 1.14
CA GLY A 146 1.33 2.28 2.33
C GLY A 146 0.78 1.21 3.28
N TRP A 147 0.07 0.20 2.73
CA TRP A 147 -0.45 -0.92 3.52
C TRP A 147 0.66 -1.76 4.16
N THR A 148 1.74 -2.09 3.44
CA THR A 148 2.86 -2.86 4.02
C THR A 148 3.56 -2.12 5.15
N THR A 149 3.58 -0.78 5.12
CA THR A 149 4.11 0.01 6.23
C THR A 149 3.31 -0.23 7.51
N VAL A 150 1.99 -0.29 7.40
CA VAL A 150 1.10 -0.66 8.51
C VAL A 150 1.37 -2.09 8.95
N LEU A 151 1.43 -3.05 8.03
CA LEU A 151 1.67 -4.46 8.36
C LEU A 151 2.99 -4.68 9.12
N VAL A 152 4.06 -3.96 8.77
CA VAL A 152 5.33 -4.00 9.52
C VAL A 152 5.13 -3.56 10.97
N VAL A 153 4.40 -2.47 11.19
CA VAL A 153 4.07 -2.01 12.54
C VAL A 153 3.24 -3.07 13.28
N LEU A 154 2.17 -3.60 12.66
CA LEU A 154 1.35 -4.65 13.28
C LEU A 154 2.18 -5.88 13.65
N SER A 155 2.99 -6.38 12.71
CA SER A 155 3.88 -7.53 12.96
C SER A 155 4.92 -7.27 14.04
N ALA A 156 5.42 -6.04 14.19
CA ALA A 156 6.33 -5.69 15.29
C ALA A 156 5.62 -5.81 16.65
N PHE A 157 4.39 -5.31 16.76
CA PHE A 157 3.61 -5.44 17.99
C PHE A 157 3.19 -6.88 18.26
N GLU A 158 2.88 -7.67 17.24
CA GLU A 158 2.63 -9.09 17.43
C GLU A 158 3.88 -9.81 17.95
N ALA A 159 5.04 -9.58 17.34
CA ALA A 159 6.28 -10.21 17.76
C ALA A 159 6.73 -9.78 19.17
N PHE A 160 6.64 -8.49 19.50
CA PHE A 160 7.30 -7.93 20.69
C PHE A 160 6.35 -7.31 21.74
N GLY A 161 5.10 -7.05 21.37
CA GLY A 161 4.10 -6.40 22.24
C GLY A 161 3.54 -7.31 23.33
N VAL A 162 2.61 -6.78 24.13
CA VAL A 162 1.85 -7.58 25.12
C VAL A 162 0.54 -8.07 24.51
N ASN A 163 0.08 -9.26 24.93
CA ASN A 163 -1.23 -9.76 24.57
C ASN A 163 -2.32 -9.01 25.39
N SER A 164 -3.16 -8.22 24.74
CA SER A 164 -4.12 -7.35 25.42
C SER A 164 -5.30 -8.11 26.05
N LEU A 165 -5.58 -9.35 25.60
CA LEU A 165 -6.61 -10.21 26.20
C LEU A 165 -6.22 -10.70 27.60
N HIS A 166 -4.93 -10.77 27.89
CA HIS A 166 -4.40 -11.29 29.16
C HIS A 166 -3.78 -10.21 30.04
N ARG A 167 -3.37 -9.08 29.47
CA ARG A 167 -2.62 -8.05 30.18
C ARG A 167 -3.05 -6.64 29.77
N GLY A 168 -3.40 -5.83 30.76
CA GLY A 168 -3.68 -4.40 30.61
C GLY A 168 -2.49 -3.59 30.06
N ALA A 169 -2.78 -2.46 29.41
CA ALA A 169 -1.77 -1.57 28.84
C ALA A 169 -0.94 -0.88 29.94
N GLY A 170 0.30 -1.34 30.15
CA GLY A 170 1.28 -0.67 30.99
C GLY A 170 1.82 0.63 30.36
N ALA A 171 2.58 1.40 31.13
CA ALA A 171 3.14 2.69 30.67
C ALA A 171 3.98 2.54 29.40
N TRP A 172 4.88 1.57 29.35
CA TRP A 172 5.70 1.29 28.15
C TRP A 172 4.88 0.87 26.95
N THR A 173 3.85 0.03 27.14
CA THR A 173 2.93 -0.35 26.07
C THR A 173 2.25 0.88 25.47
N LYS A 174 1.76 1.80 26.30
CA LYS A 174 1.15 3.06 25.85
C LYS A 174 2.14 3.92 25.06
N VAL A 175 3.38 4.07 25.55
CA VAL A 175 4.43 4.83 24.86
C VAL A 175 4.74 4.24 23.49
N PHE A 176 4.98 2.92 23.41
CA PHE A 176 5.30 2.30 22.12
C PHE A 176 4.13 2.36 21.15
N VAL A 177 2.89 2.13 21.60
CA VAL A 177 1.70 2.27 20.75
C VAL A 177 1.59 3.69 20.21
N PHE A 178 1.76 4.71 21.07
CA PHE A 178 1.77 6.10 20.63
C PHE A 178 2.84 6.37 19.58
N LEU A 179 4.07 5.89 19.77
CA LEU A 179 5.15 6.03 18.79
C LEU A 179 4.85 5.31 17.48
N GLY A 180 4.23 4.13 17.53
CA GLY A 180 3.78 3.41 16.34
C GLY A 180 2.71 4.17 15.56
N LEU A 181 1.71 4.72 16.25
CA LEU A 181 0.67 5.55 15.63
C LEU A 181 1.25 6.85 15.07
N PHE A 182 2.14 7.51 15.80
CA PHE A 182 2.84 8.71 15.35
C PHE A 182 3.71 8.45 14.13
N PHE A 183 4.42 7.31 14.09
CA PHE A 183 5.19 6.91 12.92
C PHE A 183 4.30 6.71 11.69
N LEU A 184 3.16 6.03 11.85
CA LEU A 184 2.19 5.85 10.77
C LEU A 184 1.65 7.20 10.28
N GLU A 185 1.23 8.08 11.19
CA GLU A 185 0.72 9.41 10.84
C GLU A 185 1.78 10.27 10.13
N GLY A 186 3.01 10.32 10.64
CA GLY A 186 4.11 11.04 10.00
C GLY A 186 4.45 10.47 8.62
N THR A 187 4.30 9.17 8.43
CA THR A 187 4.45 8.54 7.11
C THR A 187 3.31 8.95 6.16
N ALA A 188 2.06 9.00 6.65
CA ALA A 188 0.92 9.47 5.87
C ALA A 188 1.08 10.94 5.43
N ALA A 189 1.61 11.79 6.31
CA ALA A 189 1.98 13.16 6.00
C ALA A 189 3.09 13.20 4.93
N THR A 190 4.15 12.42 5.10
CA THR A 190 5.25 12.32 4.13
C THR A 190 4.75 11.95 2.73
N TYR A 191 3.85 10.97 2.62
CA TYR A 191 3.23 10.64 1.32
C TYR A 191 2.43 11.82 0.76
N ALA A 192 1.62 12.49 1.57
CA ALA A 192 0.85 13.63 1.12
C ALA A 192 1.74 14.78 0.61
N PHE A 193 2.94 14.97 1.15
CA PHE A 193 3.90 16.02 0.74
C PHE A 193 5.01 15.55 -0.20
N SER A 194 5.01 14.29 -0.64
CA SER A 194 6.05 13.73 -1.52
C SER A 194 6.12 14.37 -2.91
N SER A 195 5.04 14.99 -3.37
CA SER A 195 4.91 15.72 -4.63
C SER A 195 3.83 16.81 -4.50
N PRO A 196 3.67 17.72 -5.48
CA PRO A 196 2.59 18.72 -5.47
C PRO A 196 1.20 18.11 -5.31
N GLU A 197 0.94 16.99 -6.01
CA GLU A 197 -0.28 16.19 -5.90
C GLU A 197 -0.28 15.20 -4.73
N GLY A 198 0.88 14.91 -4.15
CA GLY A 198 1.08 13.90 -3.11
C GLY A 198 0.93 12.47 -3.64
N ASP A 199 1.12 11.51 -2.73
CA ASP A 199 0.87 10.10 -2.99
C ASP A 199 -0.38 9.62 -2.24
N LEU A 200 -1.53 9.96 -2.82
CA LEU A 200 -2.82 9.74 -2.22
C LEU A 200 -3.10 8.26 -1.85
N PRO A 201 -2.84 7.25 -2.71
CA PRO A 201 -3.17 5.86 -2.38
C PRO A 201 -2.42 5.34 -1.14
N ALA A 202 -1.11 5.61 -1.04
CA ALA A 202 -0.31 5.23 0.13
C ALA A 202 -0.80 5.93 1.42
N SER A 203 -1.10 7.23 1.33
CA SER A 203 -1.65 8.00 2.46
C SER A 203 -3.02 7.48 2.91
N MET A 204 -3.89 7.14 1.94
CA MET A 204 -5.22 6.54 2.20
C MET A 204 -5.11 5.18 2.90
N ALA A 205 -4.17 4.32 2.51
CA ALA A 205 -3.97 3.03 3.17
C ALA A 205 -3.65 3.19 4.66
N ILE A 206 -2.82 4.17 5.00
CA ILE A 206 -2.47 4.45 6.40
C ILE A 206 -3.66 5.07 7.15
N ALA A 207 -4.33 6.07 6.55
CA ALA A 207 -5.51 6.69 7.17
C ALA A 207 -6.62 5.66 7.46
N TRP A 208 -6.91 4.79 6.48
CA TRP A 208 -7.84 3.66 6.62
C TRP A 208 -7.49 2.77 7.82
N SER A 209 -6.20 2.46 7.95
CA SER A 209 -5.68 1.62 9.04
C SER A 209 -5.80 2.29 10.41
N LEU A 210 -5.47 3.59 10.52
CA LEU A 210 -5.59 4.33 11.77
C LEU A 210 -7.04 4.40 12.26
N TRP A 211 -8.00 4.57 11.34
CA TRP A 211 -9.43 4.48 11.68
C TRP A 211 -9.83 3.09 12.16
N ALA A 212 -9.28 2.03 11.57
CA ALA A 212 -9.54 0.67 12.02
C ALA A 212 -8.95 0.37 13.40
N ILE A 213 -7.76 0.90 13.68
CA ILE A 213 -7.13 0.81 15.01
C ILE A 213 -7.98 1.55 16.03
N PHE A 214 -8.42 2.78 15.74
CA PHE A 214 -9.32 3.52 16.60
C PHE A 214 -10.62 2.76 16.90
N ALA A 215 -11.26 2.20 15.87
CA ALA A 215 -12.52 1.48 15.99
C ALA A 215 -12.41 0.23 16.88
N HIS A 216 -11.26 -0.43 16.87
CA HIS A 216 -11.04 -1.66 17.63
C HIS A 216 -10.52 -1.42 19.05
N GLN A 217 -9.62 -0.45 19.21
CA GLN A 217 -8.92 -0.21 20.47
C GLN A 217 -9.78 0.55 21.47
N THR A 218 -10.60 -0.16 22.25
CA THR A 218 -11.50 0.42 23.27
C THR A 218 -11.06 0.16 24.71
N GLY A 219 -10.17 -0.82 24.94
CA GLY A 219 -9.74 -1.24 26.28
C GLY A 219 -8.79 -0.27 27.01
N SER A 220 -8.23 0.72 26.32
CA SER A 220 -7.39 1.76 26.93
C SER A 220 -7.73 3.13 26.36
N GLY A 221 -8.26 4.02 27.21
CA GLY A 221 -8.64 5.37 26.78
C GLY A 221 -7.49 6.16 26.13
N PHE A 222 -6.26 6.02 26.65
CA PHE A 222 -5.10 6.66 26.06
C PHE A 222 -4.82 6.18 24.62
N VAL A 223 -4.85 4.86 24.40
CA VAL A 223 -4.65 4.28 23.06
C VAL A 223 -5.77 4.68 22.12
N HIS A 224 -7.03 4.56 22.58
CA HIS A 224 -8.21 4.90 21.82
C HIS A 224 -8.18 6.34 21.30
N TRP A 225 -7.99 7.31 22.20
CA TRP A 225 -7.98 8.73 21.84
C TRP A 225 -6.73 9.16 21.06
N SER A 226 -5.59 8.50 21.28
CA SER A 226 -4.40 8.71 20.44
C SER A 226 -4.65 8.23 19.01
N ALA A 227 -5.21 7.03 18.84
CA ALA A 227 -5.56 6.48 17.53
C ALA A 227 -6.59 7.36 16.82
N PHE A 228 -7.62 7.85 17.52
CA PHE A 228 -8.58 8.81 16.98
C PHE A 228 -7.91 10.09 16.46
N SER A 229 -7.05 10.69 17.29
CA SER A 229 -6.39 11.95 16.96
C SER A 229 -5.52 11.81 15.71
N PHE A 230 -4.72 10.74 15.63
CA PHE A 230 -3.91 10.46 14.46
C PHE A 230 -4.72 10.06 13.23
N ALA A 231 -5.84 9.34 13.39
CA ALA A 231 -6.75 9.03 12.28
C ALA A 231 -7.40 10.30 11.70
N LEU A 232 -7.76 11.25 12.56
CA LEU A 232 -8.30 12.55 12.15
C LEU A 232 -7.26 13.38 11.41
N LEU A 233 -6.02 13.46 11.91
CA LEU A 233 -4.91 14.13 11.23
C LEU A 233 -4.61 13.48 9.87
N ALA A 234 -4.58 12.14 9.80
CA ALA A 234 -4.37 11.42 8.55
C ALA A 234 -5.45 11.72 7.51
N LEU A 235 -6.70 11.97 7.93
CA LEU A 235 -7.76 12.38 7.01
C LEU A 235 -7.49 13.76 6.38
N ILE A 236 -6.86 14.68 7.10
CA ILE A 236 -6.45 15.99 6.56
C ILE A 236 -5.45 15.79 5.41
N TRP A 237 -4.52 14.85 5.56
CA TRP A 237 -3.53 14.52 4.52
C TRP A 237 -4.17 13.92 3.27
N VAL A 238 -5.18 13.05 3.46
CA VAL A 238 -6.00 12.52 2.36
C VAL A 238 -6.73 13.65 1.63
N VAL A 239 -7.38 14.57 2.37
CA VAL A 239 -8.05 15.73 1.77
C VAL A 239 -7.08 16.61 0.99
N LYS A 240 -5.88 16.85 1.54
CA LYS A 240 -4.81 17.60 0.85
C LYS A 240 -4.37 16.92 -0.45
N GLY A 241 -4.18 15.60 -0.44
CA GLY A 241 -3.87 14.83 -1.65
C GLY A 241 -4.98 14.89 -2.69
N CYS A 242 -6.25 14.73 -2.27
CA CYS A 242 -7.41 14.90 -3.14
C CYS A 242 -7.48 16.29 -3.76
N TYR A 243 -7.22 17.34 -2.98
CA TYR A 243 -7.15 18.72 -3.47
C TYR A 243 -6.02 18.90 -4.49
N GLY A 244 -4.83 18.37 -4.22
CA GLY A 244 -3.69 18.42 -5.14
C GLY A 244 -4.02 17.77 -6.50
N LEU A 245 -4.64 16.59 -6.50
CA LEU A 245 -5.10 15.93 -7.73
C LEU A 245 -6.17 16.74 -8.47
N PHE A 246 -7.12 17.32 -7.74
CA PHE A 246 -8.18 18.16 -8.33
C PHE A 246 -7.62 19.41 -9.01
N VAL A 247 -6.67 20.10 -8.36
CA VAL A 247 -6.00 21.27 -8.94
C VAL A 247 -5.23 20.88 -10.19
N LYS A 248 -4.48 19.77 -10.17
CA LYS A 248 -3.76 19.24 -11.34
C LYS A 248 -4.71 18.94 -12.50
N ALA A 249 -5.84 18.28 -12.23
CA ALA A 249 -6.84 17.95 -13.25
C ALA A 249 -7.50 19.20 -13.87
N ARG A 250 -7.68 20.28 -13.10
CA ARG A 250 -8.19 21.56 -13.61
C ARG A 250 -7.13 22.38 -14.35
N GLY A 251 -5.90 22.43 -13.85
CA GLY A 251 -4.79 23.15 -14.49
C GLY A 251 -4.39 22.54 -15.84
N GLY A 252 -4.45 21.22 -15.98
CA GLY A 252 -4.22 20.51 -17.25
C GLY A 252 -5.30 20.74 -18.32
N ARG A 253 -6.47 21.31 -17.96
CA ARG A 253 -7.50 21.73 -18.92
C ARG A 253 -7.35 23.19 -19.38
N ILE A 254 -6.53 24.00 -18.72
CA ILE A 254 -6.36 25.44 -19.01
C ILE A 254 -5.03 25.72 -19.73
N ALA A 255 -4.11 24.76 -19.84
CA ALA A 255 -2.88 24.89 -20.63
C ALA A 255 -3.07 24.66 -22.15
N LEU A 256 -4.18 25.19 -22.69
CA LEU A 256 -4.40 25.37 -24.13
C LEU A 256 -4.93 26.81 -24.34
N SER A 257 -4.10 27.79 -24.03
CA SER A 257 -4.29 29.16 -24.50
C SER A 257 -2.93 29.85 -24.69
N ASP A 258 -2.59 30.02 -25.97
CA ASP A 258 -2.23 31.33 -26.54
C ASP A 258 -0.81 31.90 -26.56
N GLU A 259 0.29 31.12 -26.45
CA GLU A 259 1.64 31.76 -26.61
C GLU A 259 2.66 31.16 -27.58
N GLU A 260 2.39 30.10 -28.35
CA GLU A 260 3.38 29.59 -29.34
C GLU A 260 2.88 29.46 -30.79
N ARG A 261 1.93 30.32 -31.17
CA ARG A 261 1.73 30.73 -32.57
C ARG A 261 2.21 32.17 -32.76
N ALA A 262 3.52 32.37 -32.77
CA ALA A 262 4.10 33.55 -33.42
C ALA A 262 4.72 33.10 -34.75
N PRO A 263 4.24 33.59 -35.91
CA PRO A 263 4.96 33.39 -37.16
C PRO A 263 6.13 34.37 -37.17
N LEU A 264 7.35 33.86 -37.04
CA LEU A 264 8.53 34.66 -37.43
C LEU A 264 8.68 34.55 -38.95
N ILE A 265 7.92 35.40 -39.64
CA ILE A 265 8.28 35.88 -40.96
C ILE A 265 9.28 37.02 -40.72
N GLY A 266 10.48 36.86 -41.28
CA GLY A 266 11.59 37.80 -41.24
C GLY A 266 12.82 37.17 -41.86
#